data_AF-Q207Q9-F1
#
_entry.id   AF-Q207Q9-F1
#
_cell.length_a   1.000
_cell.length_b   1.000
_cell.length_c   1.000
_cell.angle_alpha   90.00
_cell.angle_beta   90.00
_cell.angle_gamma   90.00
#
_symmetry.space_group_name_H-M   'P 1'
#
loop_
_entity.id
_entity.type
_entity.pdbx_description
1 polymer ?
#
loop_
_entity_poly.entity_id
_entity_poly.type
_entity_poly.pdbx_seq_one_letter_code
_entity_poly.pdbx_strand_id
1 'polypeptide(L)'
;TVDELLNSLGGSGFLNMTRRSLSESLLELGVSQRFIDEVVAPIMWVNYGQNVSIPAFVGAVSLAGAQANLWAVEGGNKLVCSELLKLAKANLIRSQVTTVSLQPAGDPSS
;
A
#
# COMPACT_ATOMS: atom_id res chain seq x y z
N THR A 1 -7.50 -6.02 13.11
CA THR A 1 -7.50 -6.88 11.89
C THR A 1 -7.33 -6.00 10.65
N VAL A 2 -7.15 -6.57 9.45
CA VAL A 2 -7.06 -5.77 8.20
C VAL A 2 -8.34 -4.96 7.99
N ASP A 3 -9.50 -5.53 8.31
CA ASP A 3 -10.79 -4.86 8.19
C ASP A 3 -10.91 -3.65 9.10
N GLU A 4 -10.45 -3.76 10.36
CA GLU A 4 -10.42 -2.63 11.31
C GLU A 4 -9.48 -1.51 10.83
N LEU A 5 -8.34 -1.86 10.25
CA LEU A 5 -7.41 -0.89 9.67
C LEU A 5 -8.06 -0.13 8.51
N LEU A 6 -8.63 -0.84 7.54
CA LEU A 6 -9.29 -0.22 6.38
C LEU A 6 -10.46 0.65 6.80
N ASN A 7 -11.25 0.18 7.77
CA ASN A 7 -12.34 0.96 8.34
C ASN A 7 -11.84 2.22 9.06
N SER A 8 -10.67 2.17 9.71
CA SER A 8 -10.08 3.35 10.35
C SER A 8 -9.51 4.36 9.35
N LEU A 9 -9.03 3.91 8.19
CA LEU A 9 -8.43 4.77 7.16
C LEU A 9 -9.45 5.49 6.28
N GLY A 10 -10.54 4.82 5.91
CA GLY A 10 -11.52 5.35 4.97
C GLY A 10 -12.94 4.84 5.19
N GLY A 11 -13.23 4.35 6.41
CA GLY A 11 -14.54 3.83 6.78
C GLY A 11 -14.94 2.58 6.01
N SER A 12 -16.25 2.34 5.97
CA SER A 12 -16.85 1.23 5.23
C SER A 12 -16.60 1.34 3.71
N GLY A 13 -16.28 2.53 3.19
CA GLY A 13 -15.97 2.75 1.79
C GLY A 13 -14.75 1.95 1.34
N PHE A 14 -13.63 2.07 2.05
CA PHE A 14 -12.40 1.31 1.73
C PHE A 14 -12.60 -0.19 1.89
N LEU A 15 -13.35 -0.60 2.92
CA LEU A 15 -13.69 -2.01 3.12
C LEU A 15 -14.58 -2.54 1.98
N ASN A 16 -15.49 -1.74 1.43
CA ASN A 16 -16.31 -2.16 0.30
C ASN A 16 -15.49 -2.28 -0.99
N MET A 17 -14.52 -1.38 -1.18
CA MET A 17 -13.60 -1.41 -2.31
C MET A 17 -12.69 -2.65 -2.33
N THR A 18 -12.50 -3.36 -1.22
CA THR A 18 -11.76 -4.64 -1.24
C THR A 18 -12.60 -5.82 -1.72
N ARG A 19 -13.93 -5.67 -1.76
CA ARG A 19 -14.89 -6.74 -2.08
C ARG A 19 -15.36 -6.73 -3.52
N ARG A 20 -14.95 -5.73 -4.29
CA ARG A 20 -15.41 -5.47 -5.65
C ARG A 20 -14.23 -5.30 -6.58
N SER A 21 -14.38 -5.68 -7.84
CA SER A 21 -13.32 -5.50 -8.81
C SER A 21 -13.13 -4.02 -9.16
N LEU A 22 -11.92 -3.65 -9.58
CA LEU A 22 -11.61 -2.32 -10.11
C LEU A 22 -12.48 -2.02 -11.34
N SER A 23 -12.62 -2.97 -12.27
CA SER A 23 -13.45 -2.78 -13.47
C SER A 23 -14.91 -2.47 -13.14
N GLU A 24 -15.56 -3.25 -12.26
CA GLU A 24 -16.96 -3.00 -11.88
C GLU A 24 -17.11 -1.62 -11.23
N SER A 25 -16.18 -1.26 -10.35
CA SER A 25 -16.21 0.02 -9.64
C SER A 25 -16.04 1.20 -10.59
N LEU A 26 -15.17 1.09 -11.59
CA LEU A 26 -14.96 2.14 -12.59
C LEU A 26 -16.14 2.28 -13.55
N LEU A 27 -16.73 1.16 -13.98
CA LEU A 27 -17.94 1.16 -14.81
C LEU A 27 -19.12 1.85 -14.10
N GLU A 28 -19.31 1.58 -12.81
CA GLU A 28 -20.34 2.26 -12.00
C GLU A 28 -20.10 3.76 -11.82
N LEU A 29 -18.84 4.18 -11.82
CA LEU A 29 -18.46 5.59 -11.81
C LEU A 29 -18.60 6.26 -13.20
N GLY A 30 -19.08 5.52 -14.21
CA GLY A 30 -19.31 6.02 -15.56
C GLY A 30 -18.06 6.00 -16.46
N VAL A 31 -16.98 5.35 -16.05
CA VAL A 31 -15.79 5.17 -16.89
C VAL A 31 -16.10 4.14 -17.97
N SER A 32 -15.85 4.49 -19.23
CA SER A 32 -16.11 3.57 -20.34
C SER A 32 -15.22 2.32 -20.29
N GLN A 33 -15.76 1.18 -20.72
CA GLN A 33 -14.98 -0.06 -20.86
C GLN A 33 -13.72 0.13 -21.70
N ARG A 34 -13.82 0.91 -22.80
CA ARG A 34 -12.68 1.22 -23.67
C ARG A 34 -11.56 1.93 -22.91
N PHE A 35 -11.88 2.89 -22.06
CA PHE A 35 -10.87 3.58 -21.25
C PHE A 35 -10.24 2.64 -20.22
N ILE A 36 -11.03 1.73 -19.64
CA ILE A 36 -10.51 0.70 -18.72
C ILE A 36 -9.50 -0.20 -19.44
N ASP A 37 -9.84 -0.67 -20.65
CA ASP A 37 -8.99 -1.58 -21.41
C ASP A 37 -7.73 -0.90 -21.97
N GLU A 38 -7.86 0.33 -22.48
CA GLU A 38 -6.77 1.04 -23.16
C GLU A 38 -5.85 1.80 -22.19
N VAL A 39 -6.32 2.19 -21.00
CA VAL A 39 -5.55 3.03 -20.05
C VAL A 39 -5.35 2.35 -18.71
N VAL A 40 -6.42 1.85 -18.08
CA VAL A 40 -6.33 1.31 -16.71
C VAL A 40 -5.62 -0.04 -16.69
N ALA A 41 -5.96 -0.95 -17.61
CA ALA A 41 -5.35 -2.28 -17.65
C ALA A 41 -3.83 -2.24 -17.86
N PRO A 42 -3.26 -1.41 -18.76
CA PRO A 42 -1.81 -1.22 -18.84
C PRO A 42 -1.18 -0.73 -17.53
N ILE A 43 -1.82 0.22 -16.82
CA ILE A 43 -1.30 0.71 -15.52
C ILE A 43 -1.28 -0.42 -14.49
N MET A 44 -2.32 -1.26 -14.44
CA MET A 44 -2.36 -2.41 -13.54
C MET A 44 -1.26 -3.42 -13.89
N TRP A 45 -1.01 -3.63 -15.18
CA TRP A 45 0.02 -4.54 -15.66
C TRP A 45 1.43 -4.08 -15.26
N VAL A 46 1.71 -2.78 -15.41
CA VAL A 46 3.02 -2.20 -15.06
C VAL A 46 3.27 -2.20 -13.55
N ASN A 47 2.26 -1.88 -12.74
CA ASN A 47 2.44 -1.79 -11.29
C ASN A 47 2.41 -3.15 -10.58
N TYR A 48 1.50 -4.03 -10.99
CA TYR A 48 1.22 -5.26 -10.25
C TYR A 48 1.23 -6.53 -11.09
N GLY A 49 1.40 -6.45 -12.42
CA GLY A 49 1.34 -7.63 -13.30
C GLY A 49 -0.02 -8.33 -13.28
N GLN A 50 -1.08 -7.58 -12.94
CA GLN A 50 -2.44 -8.09 -12.79
C GLN A 50 -3.39 -7.34 -13.71
N ASN A 51 -4.51 -7.97 -14.04
CA ASN A 51 -5.58 -7.35 -14.82
C ASN A 51 -6.48 -6.47 -13.92
N VAL A 52 -7.56 -5.93 -14.50
CA VAL A 52 -8.51 -5.04 -13.80
C VAL A 52 -9.53 -5.79 -12.91
N SER A 53 -9.44 -7.11 -12.76
CA SER A 53 -10.30 -7.87 -11.86
C SER A 53 -9.80 -7.89 -10.41
N ILE A 54 -8.69 -7.20 -10.11
CA ILE A 54 -8.19 -6.99 -8.75
C ILE A 54 -9.17 -6.17 -7.90
N PRO A 55 -9.06 -6.22 -6.55
CA PRO A 55 -9.87 -5.37 -5.68
C PRO A 55 -9.72 -3.87 -6.03
N ALA A 56 -10.84 -3.16 -6.06
CA ALA A 56 -10.89 -1.74 -6.44
C ALA A 56 -10.00 -0.85 -5.56
N PHE A 57 -9.84 -1.19 -4.28
CA PHE A 57 -8.93 -0.48 -3.39
C PHE A 57 -7.47 -0.54 -3.88
N VAL A 58 -7.01 -1.73 -4.27
CA VAL A 58 -5.66 -1.94 -4.81
C VAL A 58 -5.49 -1.18 -6.12
N GLY A 59 -6.50 -1.25 -7.00
CA GLY A 59 -6.51 -0.51 -8.25
C GLY A 59 -6.47 1.01 -8.08
N ALA A 60 -7.21 1.55 -7.12
CA ALA A 60 -7.23 2.97 -6.81
C ALA A 60 -5.85 3.46 -6.33
N VAL A 61 -5.16 2.68 -5.49
CA VAL A 61 -3.80 2.99 -5.04
C VAL A 61 -2.82 3.02 -6.22
N SER A 62 -2.92 2.08 -7.14
CA SER A 62 -2.09 2.06 -8.37
C SER A 62 -2.35 3.27 -9.27
N LEU A 63 -3.62 3.62 -9.49
CA LEU A 63 -4.00 4.79 -10.28
C LEU A 63 -3.52 6.10 -9.63
N ALA A 64 -3.60 6.21 -8.30
CA ALA A 64 -3.05 7.35 -7.56
C ALA A 64 -1.52 7.46 -7.67
N GLY A 65 -0.82 6.37 -7.98
CA GLY A 65 0.61 6.36 -8.28
C GLY A 65 0.97 6.65 -9.74
N ALA A 66 0.00 6.68 -10.66
CA ALA A 66 0.23 6.94 -12.08
C ALA A 66 0.13 8.43 -12.46
N GLN A 67 -0.27 9.29 -11.53
CA GLN A 67 -0.42 10.73 -11.76
C GLN A 67 0.93 11.47 -11.88
N ALA A 68 0.97 12.52 -12.70
CA ALA A 68 2.20 13.26 -12.99
C ALA A 68 2.69 14.18 -11.85
N ASN A 69 1.87 14.43 -10.84
CA ASN A 69 2.15 15.35 -9.72
C ASN A 69 2.76 14.64 -8.50
N LEU A 70 3.44 13.51 -8.68
CA LEU A 70 4.20 12.86 -7.61
C LEU A 70 5.44 13.69 -7.24
N TRP A 71 5.76 13.72 -5.95
CA TRP A 71 6.91 14.46 -5.43
C TRP A 71 8.04 13.49 -5.10
N ALA A 72 9.27 13.94 -5.30
CA ALA A 72 10.47 13.21 -4.92
C ALA A 72 11.33 14.09 -4.01
N VAL A 73 12.03 13.45 -3.07
CA VAL A 73 12.98 14.16 -2.22
C VAL A 73 14.20 14.54 -3.07
N GLU A 74 14.60 15.81 -3.01
CA GLU A 74 15.85 16.26 -3.62
C GLU A 74 17.04 15.48 -3.04
N GLY A 75 17.85 14.85 -3.90
CA GLY A 75 18.91 13.92 -3.50
C GLY A 75 18.48 12.46 -3.31
N GLY A 76 17.17 12.17 -3.45
CA GLY A 76 16.62 10.82 -3.57
C GLY A 76 15.82 10.34 -2.35
N ASN A 77 14.77 9.55 -2.60
CA ASN A 77 13.82 9.09 -1.57
C ASN A 77 14.45 8.23 -0.45
N LYS A 78 15.65 7.66 -0.66
CA LYS A 78 16.42 6.97 0.39
C LYS A 78 16.72 7.85 1.60
N LEU A 79 16.73 9.17 1.40
CA LEU A 79 16.97 10.14 2.46
C LEU A 79 15.87 10.10 3.52
N VAL A 80 14.62 9.80 3.17
CA VAL A 80 13.51 9.65 4.13
C VAL A 80 13.86 8.63 5.21
N CYS A 81 14.21 7.40 4.81
CA CYS A 81 14.59 6.35 5.76
C CYS A 81 15.88 6.66 6.51
N SER A 82 16.85 7.29 5.83
CA SER A 82 18.15 7.64 6.42
C SER A 82 18.00 8.67 7.54
N GLU A 83 17.18 9.70 7.35
CA GLU A 83 16.94 10.74 8.35
C GLU A 83 16.05 10.23 9.49
N LEU A 84 15.03 9.41 9.20
CA LEU A 84 14.22 8.77 10.24
C LEU A 84 15.07 7.89 11.16
N LEU A 85 16.02 7.11 10.61
CA LEU A 85 16.92 6.28 11.40
C LEU A 85 17.82 7.13 12.32
N LYS A 86 18.35 8.24 11.82
CA LYS A 86 19.15 9.20 12.61
C LYS A 86 18.32 9.82 13.73
N LEU A 87 17.11 10.30 13.43
CA LEU A 87 16.22 10.95 14.38
C LEU A 87 15.75 10.00 15.48
N ALA A 88 15.43 8.74 15.13
CA ALA A 88 15.03 7.72 16.08
C ALA A 88 16.17 7.31 17.04
N LYS A 89 17.41 7.72 16.76
CA LYS A 89 18.63 7.27 17.48
C LYS A 89 18.70 5.74 17.56
N ALA A 90 18.18 5.07 16.55
CA ALA A 90 18.06 3.62 16.54
C ALA A 90 19.41 2.98 16.22
N ASN A 91 19.73 1.88 16.89
CA ASN A 91 20.89 1.07 16.58
C ASN A 91 20.56 0.10 15.44
N LEU A 92 21.04 0.38 14.23
CA LEU A 92 20.83 -0.50 13.07
C LEU A 92 21.84 -1.66 13.08
N ILE A 93 21.35 -2.85 13.39
CA ILE A 93 22.13 -4.10 13.28
C ILE A 93 21.94 -4.67 11.88
N ARG A 94 23.01 -4.72 11.08
CA ARG A 94 23.00 -5.32 9.74
C ARG A 94 23.27 -6.82 9.82
N SER A 95 22.25 -7.59 10.18
CA SER A 95 22.32 -9.06 10.21
C SER A 95 21.01 -9.68 9.73
N GLN A 96 21.06 -10.95 9.33
CA GLN A 96 19.85 -11.72 9.03
C GLN A 96 19.21 -12.15 10.35
N VAL A 97 17.93 -11.85 10.53
CA VAL A 97 17.15 -12.40 11.64
C VAL A 97 16.72 -13.81 11.26
N THR A 98 17.19 -14.81 12.01
CA THR A 98 16.85 -16.23 11.77
C THR A 98 15.71 -16.72 12.67
N THR A 99 15.56 -16.12 13.85
CA THR A 99 14.61 -16.54 14.87
C THR A 99 14.08 -15.31 15.61
N VAL A 100 12.78 -15.30 15.91
CA VAL A 100 12.13 -14.34 16.81
C VAL A 100 11.38 -15.14 17.86
N SER A 101 11.65 -14.88 19.14
CA SER A 101 10.99 -15.53 20.28
C SER A 101 10.44 -14.48 21.22
N LEU A 102 9.24 -14.72 21.77
CA LEU A 102 8.70 -13.90 22.85
C LEU A 102 9.54 -14.14 24.11
N GLN A 103 10.07 -13.07 24.70
CA GLN A 103 10.58 -13.16 26.06
C GLN A 103 9.39 -13.22 27.03
N PRO A 104 9.36 -14.20 27.95
CA PRO A 104 8.45 -14.15 29.09
C PRO A 104 8.68 -12.83 29.84
N ALA A 105 7.60 -12.15 30.23
CA ALA A 105 7.71 -11.00 31.12
C ALA A 105 8.52 -11.43 32.35
N GLY A 106 9.60 -10.71 32.66
CA GLY A 106 10.46 -11.03 33.79
C GLY A 106 9.63 -11.21 35.06
N ASP A 107 9.88 -12.32 35.75
CA ASP A 107 9.36 -12.54 37.10
C ASP A 107 9.80 -11.36 37.99
N PRO A 108 8.90 -10.63 38.68
CA PRO A 108 9.24 -9.48 39.50
C PRO A 108 10.06 -9.81 40.77
N SER A 109 10.73 -10.96 40.83
CA SER A 109 11.45 -11.45 42.00
C SER A 109 12.90 -11.82 41.68
N SER A 110 13.75 -10.81 41.49
CA SER A 110 15.21 -10.91 41.61
C SER A 110 15.79 -9.61 42.14
#